data_AF-A0A7V5UJE4-F1
#
_entry.id   AF-A0A7V5UJE4-F1
#
_cell.length_a   1.000
_cell.length_b   1.000
_cell.length_c   1.000
_cell.angle_alpha   90.00
_cell.angle_beta   90.00
_cell.angle_gamma   90.00
#
_symmetry.space_group_name_H-M   'P 1'
#
loop_
_entity.id
_entity.type
_entity.pdbx_description
1 polymer ?
#
loop_
_entity_poly.entity_id
_entity_poly.type
_entity_poly.pdbx_seq_one_letter_code
_entity_poly.pdbx_strand_id
1 'polypeptide(L)'
;MQRGRVYHDPLKMKIGELELTSRGSVGLDETLDVVLSVRIPDQWLDGRPLLASLRGQTLVFPMQGTLDRPRISSDALKVIRDRLIESAGEELLRSGLERLFGSGR
;
A
#
# COMPACT_ATOMS: atom_id res chain seq x y z
N MET A 1 14.09 8.14 21.66
CA MET A 1 14.96 7.08 21.13
C MET A 1 15.18 6.03 22.23
N GLN A 2 15.20 4.74 21.90
CA GLN A 2 15.43 3.66 22.88
C GLN A 2 16.27 2.56 22.22
N ARG A 3 17.35 2.11 22.88
CA ARG A 3 18.23 1.02 22.41
C ARG A 3 18.70 1.18 20.95
N GLY A 4 19.14 2.38 20.57
CA GLY A 4 19.62 2.65 19.21
C GLY A 4 18.52 2.67 18.16
N ARG A 5 17.24 2.80 18.55
CA ARG A 5 16.11 2.98 17.62
C ARG A 5 15.34 4.27 17.90
N VAL A 6 14.93 4.92 16.82
CA VAL A 6 14.02 6.08 16.81
C VAL A 6 12.61 5.56 16.57
N TYR A 7 11.70 5.85 17.48
CA TYR A 7 10.29 5.44 17.38
C TYR A 7 9.44 6.65 17.03
N HIS A 8 8.40 6.44 16.23
CA HIS A 8 7.40 7.46 15.91
C HIS A 8 5.99 6.86 15.93
N ASP A 9 5.02 7.64 16.42
CA ASP A 9 3.63 7.20 16.56
C ASP A 9 2.68 8.35 16.93
N PRO A 10 1.77 8.80 16.05
CA PRO A 10 1.81 8.66 14.59
C PRO A 10 2.75 9.71 13.96
N LEU A 11 3.35 9.37 12.83
CA LEU A 11 3.94 10.35 11.93
C LEU A 11 2.98 10.57 10.76
N LYS A 12 2.44 11.78 10.64
CA LYS A 12 1.58 12.16 9.52
C LYS A 12 2.40 12.88 8.46
N MET A 13 2.26 12.46 7.22
CA MET A 13 2.98 13.02 6.08
C MET A 13 2.01 13.28 4.94
N LYS A 14 2.31 14.30 4.15
CA LYS A 14 1.61 14.59 2.91
C LYS A 14 2.63 14.61 1.78
N ILE A 15 2.41 13.77 0.75
CA ILE A 15 3.27 13.69 -0.43
C ILE A 15 2.38 13.97 -1.64
N GLY A 16 2.45 15.21 -2.16
CA GLY A 16 1.48 15.68 -3.15
C GLY A 16 0.06 15.61 -2.59
N GLU A 17 -0.78 14.78 -3.20
CA GLU A 17 -2.18 14.55 -2.80
C GLU A 17 -2.36 13.34 -1.87
N LEU A 18 -1.30 12.55 -1.64
CA LEU A 18 -1.35 11.41 -0.75
C LEU A 18 -1.23 11.84 0.71
N GLU A 19 -2.21 11.45 1.52
CA GLU A 19 -2.12 11.50 2.97
C GLU A 19 -1.64 10.14 3.48
N LEU A 20 -0.49 10.16 4.16
CA LEU A 20 0.12 8.97 4.73
C LEU A 20 0.24 9.14 6.24
N THR A 21 -0.01 8.04 6.96
CA THR A 21 0.31 7.95 8.37
C THR A 21 1.22 6.76 8.57
N SER A 22 2.32 6.93 9.29
CA SER A 22 3.19 5.82 9.67
C SER A 22 3.32 5.69 11.18
N ARG A 23 3.60 4.47 11.62
CA ARG A 23 3.97 4.12 12.99
C ARG A 23 5.10 3.11 12.93
N GLY A 24 6.06 3.20 13.84
CA GLY A 24 7.09 2.17 13.99
C GLY A 24 8.43 2.74 14.41
N SER A 25 9.49 2.14 13.92
CA SER A 25 10.85 2.49 14.31
C SER A 25 11.89 2.34 13.21
N VAL A 26 12.94 3.14 13.34
CA VAL A 26 14.14 3.09 12.51
C VAL A 26 15.35 2.96 13.42
N GLY A 27 16.19 1.96 13.18
CA GLY A 27 17.46 1.79 13.89
C GLY A 27 18.54 2.73 13.38
N LEU A 28 19.52 3.03 14.24
CA LEU A 28 20.76 3.72 13.83
C LEU A 28 21.62 2.87 12.89
N ASP A 29 21.33 1.57 12.83
CA ASP A 29 21.84 0.60 11.85
C ASP A 29 21.00 0.56 10.56
N GLU A 30 20.16 1.58 10.35
CA GLU A 30 19.26 1.77 9.21
C GLU A 30 18.13 0.74 9.09
N THR A 31 18.01 -0.20 10.03
CA THR A 31 16.95 -1.22 9.98
C THR A 31 15.58 -0.61 10.24
N LEU A 32 14.60 -1.00 9.42
CA LEU A 32 13.25 -0.43 9.42
C LEU A 32 12.24 -1.47 9.91
N ASP A 33 11.33 -1.03 10.77
CA ASP A 33 10.12 -1.77 11.16
C ASP A 33 8.98 -0.76 11.29
N VAL A 34 8.26 -0.53 10.20
CA VAL A 34 7.29 0.55 10.06
C VAL A 34 6.03 0.05 9.38
N VAL A 35 4.88 0.46 9.89
CA VAL A 35 3.58 0.26 9.25
C VAL A 35 3.16 1.58 8.62
N LEU A 36 2.90 1.56 7.32
CA LEU A 36 2.39 2.70 6.56
C LEU A 36 0.90 2.51 6.27
N SER A 37 0.10 3.51 6.61
CA SER A 37 -1.32 3.61 6.30
C SER A 37 -1.51 4.68 5.23
N VAL A 38 -2.11 4.29 4.11
CA VAL A 38 -2.31 5.17 2.95
C VAL A 38 -3.77 5.19 2.57
N ARG A 39 -4.32 6.39 2.38
CA ARG A 39 -5.61 6.57 1.72
C ARG A 39 -5.37 6.95 0.27
N ILE A 40 -5.84 6.13 -0.65
CA ILE A 40 -5.73 6.42 -2.08
C ILE A 40 -6.72 7.56 -2.41
N PRO A 41 -6.30 8.63 -3.10
CA PRO A 41 -7.20 9.69 -3.54
C PRO A 41 -8.29 9.12 -4.45
N ASP A 42 -9.54 9.50 -4.22
CA ASP A 42 -10.68 8.95 -4.97
C ASP A 42 -10.54 9.19 -6.48
N GLN A 43 -9.97 10.35 -6.87
CA GLN A 43 -9.68 10.70 -8.26
C GLN A 43 -8.72 9.74 -8.99
N TRP A 44 -7.92 8.95 -8.26
CA TRP A 44 -7.05 7.93 -8.87
C TRP A 44 -7.82 6.65 -9.20
N LEU A 45 -8.99 6.46 -8.59
CA LEU A 45 -9.87 5.30 -8.76
C LEU A 45 -10.93 5.54 -9.84
N ASP A 46 -11.13 6.79 -10.23
CA ASP A 46 -12.12 7.17 -11.24
C ASP A 46 -11.78 6.54 -12.61
N GLY A 47 -12.80 6.01 -13.28
CA GLY A 47 -12.64 5.25 -14.52
C GLY A 47 -11.97 3.88 -14.36
N ARG A 48 -11.71 3.40 -13.14
CA ARG A 48 -11.09 2.09 -12.86
C ARG A 48 -12.03 1.18 -12.07
N PRO A 49 -13.02 0.54 -12.71
CA PRO A 49 -14.01 -0.31 -12.04
C PRO A 49 -13.40 -1.40 -11.14
N LEU A 50 -12.27 -1.98 -11.58
CA LEU A 50 -11.56 -3.00 -10.81
C LEU A 50 -11.03 -2.48 -9.45
N LEU A 51 -10.71 -1.19 -9.35
CA LEU A 51 -10.19 -0.57 -8.14
C LEU A 51 -11.25 0.20 -7.34
N ALA A 52 -12.50 0.22 -7.81
CA ALA A 52 -13.58 1.00 -7.19
C ALA A 52 -13.81 0.61 -5.73
N SER A 53 -13.55 -0.64 -5.36
CA SER A 53 -13.66 -1.12 -3.99
C SER A 53 -12.65 -0.48 -3.04
N LEU A 54 -11.51 0.01 -3.54
CA LEU A 54 -10.50 0.68 -2.71
C LEU A 54 -10.93 2.08 -2.27
N ARG A 55 -12.03 2.62 -2.82
CA ARG A 55 -12.51 3.97 -2.49
C ARG A 55 -12.85 4.09 -1.01
N GLY A 56 -12.29 5.12 -0.37
CA GLY A 56 -12.43 5.33 1.07
C GLY A 56 -11.72 4.29 1.96
N GLN A 57 -11.07 3.26 1.41
CA GLN A 57 -10.30 2.31 2.20
C GLN A 57 -8.94 2.91 2.61
N THR A 58 -8.50 2.52 3.81
CA THR A 58 -7.12 2.74 4.25
C THR A 58 -6.33 1.47 3.98
N LEU A 59 -5.32 1.57 3.12
CA LEU A 59 -4.42 0.47 2.81
C LEU A 59 -3.27 0.46 3.80
N VAL A 60 -2.92 -0.72 4.29
CA VAL A 60 -1.88 -0.92 5.30
C VAL A 60 -0.72 -1.70 4.69
N PHE A 61 0.46 -1.12 4.75
CA PHE A 61 1.69 -1.67 4.21
C PHE A 61 2.73 -1.80 5.33
N PRO A 62 2.90 -3.00 5.91
CA PRO A 62 4.04 -3.31 6.76
C PRO A 62 5.32 -3.30 5.91
N MET A 63 6.32 -2.56 6.37
CA MET A 63 7.62 -2.41 5.73
C MET A 63 8.72 -2.86 6.70
N GLN A 64 9.66 -3.63 6.17
CA GLN A 64 10.85 -4.12 6.86
C GLN A 64 12.09 -3.94 5.99
N GLY A 65 13.26 -4.32 6.49
CA GLY A 65 14.53 -4.21 5.77
C GLY A 65 15.34 -3.03 6.24
N THR A 66 15.86 -2.23 5.32
CA THR A 66 16.71 -1.08 5.62
C THR A 66 16.20 0.19 4.93
N LEU A 67 16.66 1.37 5.34
CA LEU A 67 16.27 2.64 4.73
C LEU A 67 16.62 2.73 3.23
N ASP A 68 17.74 2.15 2.81
CA ASP A 68 18.17 2.10 1.41
C ASP A 68 17.40 1.06 0.58
N ARG A 69 16.92 -0.01 1.24
CA ARG A 69 16.22 -1.14 0.60
C ARG A 69 14.99 -1.57 1.41
N PRO A 70 13.96 -0.70 1.47
CA PRO A 70 12.73 -1.04 2.15
C PRO A 70 12.01 -2.17 1.40
N ARG A 71 11.46 -3.11 2.15
CA ARG A 71 10.69 -4.25 1.63
C ARG A 71 9.28 -4.19 2.17
N ILE A 72 8.31 -4.14 1.26
CA ILE A 72 6.89 -4.29 1.60
C ILE A 72 6.59 -5.78 1.78
N SER A 73 5.87 -6.14 2.83
CA SER A 73 5.44 -7.52 3.04
C SER A 73 4.57 -8.02 1.88
N SER A 74 4.92 -9.17 1.30
CA SER A 74 4.11 -9.82 0.27
C SER A 74 2.70 -10.18 0.74
N ASP A 75 2.52 -10.38 2.04
CA ASP A 75 1.22 -10.76 2.59
C ASP A 75 0.24 -9.58 2.58
N ALA A 76 0.73 -8.35 2.74
CA ALA A 76 -0.09 -7.16 2.58
C ALA A 76 -0.63 -7.03 1.14
N LEU A 77 0.21 -7.37 0.15
CA LEU A 77 -0.21 -7.38 -1.26
C LEU A 77 -1.25 -8.47 -1.55
N LYS A 78 -1.11 -9.66 -0.94
CA LYS A 78 -2.12 -10.73 -1.05
C LYS A 78 -3.48 -10.27 -0.51
N VAL A 79 -3.51 -9.65 0.68
CA VAL A 79 -4.76 -9.15 1.27
C VAL A 79 -5.45 -8.12 0.36
N ILE A 80 -4.69 -7.21 -0.25
CA ILE A 80 -5.25 -6.24 -1.19
C ILE A 80 -5.80 -6.96 -2.43
N ARG A 81 -5.03 -7.88 -3.01
CA ARG A 81 -5.44 -8.67 -4.18
C ARG A 81 -6.73 -9.46 -3.89
N ASP A 82 -6.79 -10.15 -2.77
CA ASP A 82 -7.91 -11.03 -2.44
C ASP A 82 -9.18 -10.19 -2.26
N ARG A 83 -9.09 -9.00 -1.63
CA ARG A 83 -10.22 -8.04 -1.58
C ARG A 83 -10.65 -7.54 -2.95
N LEU A 84 -9.71 -7.24 -3.84
CA LEU A 84 -10.04 -6.80 -5.19
C LEU A 84 -10.81 -7.89 -5.93
N ILE A 85 -10.37 -9.15 -5.81
CA ILE A 85 -11.04 -10.32 -6.39
C ILE A 85 -12.44 -10.50 -5.81
N GLU A 86 -12.59 -10.47 -4.48
CA GLU A 86 -13.90 -10.61 -3.83
C GLU A 86 -14.88 -9.50 -4.23
N SER A 87 -14.38 -8.28 -4.43
CA SER A 87 -15.22 -7.13 -4.78
C SER A 87 -15.57 -7.04 -6.27
N ALA A 88 -14.84 -7.75 -7.12
CA ALA A 88 -15.00 -7.69 -8.56
C ALA A 88 -15.78 -8.92 -9.05
N GLY A 89 -16.79 -8.70 -9.90
CA GLY A 89 -17.44 -9.80 -10.60
C GLY A 89 -16.48 -10.49 -11.58
N GLU A 90 -16.71 -11.77 -11.87
CA GLU A 90 -15.87 -12.59 -12.77
C GLU A 90 -15.60 -11.90 -14.13
N GLU A 91 -16.60 -11.23 -14.67
CA GLU A 91 -16.52 -10.52 -15.95
C GLU A 91 -15.58 -9.29 -15.89
N LEU A 92 -15.62 -8.54 -14.79
CA LEU A 92 -14.72 -7.40 -14.56
C LEU A 92 -13.28 -7.87 -14.31
N LEU A 93 -13.11 -9.01 -13.64
CA LEU A 93 -11.80 -9.62 -13.43
C LEU A 93 -11.17 -10.06 -14.74
N ARG A 94 -11.93 -10.79 -15.59
CA ARG A 94 -11.47 -11.19 -16.93
C ARG A 94 -11.05 -9.98 -17.75
N SER A 95 -11.94 -8.99 -17.85
CA SER A 95 -11.69 -7.74 -18.57
C SER A 95 -10.52 -6.93 -18.01
N GLY A 96 -10.24 -7.02 -16.71
CA GLY A 96 -9.14 -6.32 -16.05
C GLY A 96 -7.78 -7.00 -16.28
N LEU A 97 -7.74 -8.32 -16.17
CA LEU A 97 -6.55 -9.13 -16.44
C LEU A 97 -6.15 -9.03 -17.92
N GLU A 98 -7.10 -9.08 -18.84
CA GLU A 98 -6.84 -8.87 -20.27
C GLU A 98 -6.22 -7.49 -20.55
N ARG A 99 -6.64 -6.44 -19.85
CA ARG A 99 -6.02 -5.10 -20.01
C ARG A 99 -4.60 -5.02 -19.43
N LEU A 100 -4.34 -5.71 -18.32
CA LEU A 100 -3.03 -5.73 -17.65
C LEU A 100 -2.00 -6.60 -18.39
N PHE A 101 -2.42 -7.75 -18.94
CA PHE A 101 -1.53 -8.73 -19.57
C PHE A 101 -1.64 -8.75 -21.11
N GLY A 102 -2.70 -8.17 -21.68
CA GLY A 102 -2.92 -8.11 -23.13
C GLY A 102 -2.28 -6.91 -23.83
N SER A 103 -1.62 -6.00 -23.10
CA SER A 103 -0.87 -4.87 -23.67
C SER A 103 0.57 -5.23 -24.08
N GLY A 104 0.88 -6.51 -24.28
CA GLY A 104 2.15 -6.99 -24.83
C GLY A 104 2.02 -7.42 -26.29
N ARG A 105 2.05 -6.45 -27.21
CA ARG A 105 2.42 -6.66 -28.62
C ARG A 105 3.31 -5.52 -29.08
#